data_AF-A0A923YUP8-F1
#
_entry.id   AF-A0A923YUP8-F1
#
_cell.length_a   1.000
_cell.length_b   1.000
_cell.length_c   1.000
_cell.angle_alpha   90.00
_cell.angle_beta   90.00
_cell.angle_gamma   90.00
#
_symmetry.space_group_name_H-M   'P 1'
#
loop_
_entity.id
_entity.type
_entity.pdbx_description
1 polymer ?
#
loop_
_entity_poly.entity_id
_entity_poly.type
_entity_poly.pdbx_seq_one_letter_code
_entity_poly.pdbx_strand_id
1 'polypeptide(L)'
;SKFTYKKATQVQNITKPGITFLKDSVNGNFRVLKIKISPNRNVNRYDIFANKKMEIYNLTANSVRNINQKTNKLQRKDERILSYYVVDNLPLELSFSIPTSNVFDMHLIESSFDLLEEKNFNIGKRQNWMTPVPFVLNDAILIKMKIRN
;
A
#
# COMPACT_ATOMS: atom_id res chain seq x y z
N SER A 1 -14.18 -7.21 -5.33
CA SER A 1 -15.48 -6.57 -5.07
C SER A 1 -15.70 -5.48 -6.11
N LYS A 2 -16.81 -5.52 -6.87
CA LYS A 2 -17.18 -4.43 -7.78
C LYS A 2 -17.96 -3.41 -6.95
N PHE A 3 -17.52 -2.14 -6.91
CA PHE A 3 -18.29 -1.08 -6.27
C PHE A 3 -19.65 -0.96 -6.97
N THR A 4 -20.74 -1.14 -6.23
CA THR A 4 -22.11 -1.05 -6.75
C THR A 4 -22.59 0.40 -6.89
N TYR A 5 -21.94 1.33 -6.21
CA TYR A 5 -22.26 2.75 -6.23
C TYR A 5 -20.97 3.59 -6.17
N LYS A 6 -20.94 4.68 -6.94
CA LYS A 6 -19.91 5.71 -6.90
C LYS A 6 -20.55 7.07 -7.17
N LYS A 7 -20.16 8.10 -6.42
CA LYS A 7 -20.56 9.49 -6.64
C LYS A 7 -19.31 10.34 -6.77
N ALA A 8 -19.22 11.13 -7.84
CA ALA A 8 -18.14 12.11 -7.98
C ALA A 8 -18.27 13.18 -6.88
N THR A 9 -17.15 13.62 -6.34
CA THR A 9 -17.07 14.67 -5.32
C THR A 9 -16.04 15.71 -5.74
N GLN A 10 -16.03 16.86 -5.06
CA GLN A 10 -15.00 17.86 -5.26
C GLN A 10 -13.63 17.29 -4.92
N VAL A 11 -12.61 17.69 -5.68
CA VAL A 11 -11.23 17.26 -5.45
C VAL A 11 -10.79 17.81 -4.10
N GLN A 12 -10.52 16.90 -3.16
CA GLN A 12 -9.96 17.25 -1.87
C GLN A 12 -8.45 17.12 -1.91
N ASN A 13 -7.76 18.10 -1.33
CA ASN A 13 -6.29 18.11 -1.28
C ASN A 13 -5.81 17.26 -0.09
N ILE A 14 -5.75 15.94 -0.29
CA ILE A 14 -5.30 15.01 0.74
C ILE A 14 -3.80 14.77 0.56
N THR A 15 -3.03 15.01 1.62
CA THR A 15 -1.58 14.82 1.62
C THR A 15 -1.24 13.36 1.33
N LYS A 16 -0.45 13.15 0.28
CA LYS A 16 0.01 11.84 -0.16
C LYS A 16 1.21 11.38 0.68
N PRO A 17 1.44 10.07 0.85
CA PRO A 17 2.66 9.57 1.49
C PRO A 17 3.89 9.91 0.65
N GLY A 18 5.03 10.06 1.33
CA GLY A 18 6.33 10.20 0.69
C GLY A 18 6.86 8.84 0.27
N ILE A 19 7.38 8.73 -0.95
CA ILE A 19 8.03 7.52 -1.45
C ILE A 19 9.45 7.86 -1.85
N THR A 20 10.43 7.13 -1.31
CA THR A 20 11.84 7.35 -1.59
C THR A 20 12.53 6.04 -1.91
N PHE A 21 13.30 6.01 -2.99
CA PHE A 21 14.15 4.87 -3.33
C PHE A 21 15.48 5.02 -2.59
N LEU A 22 15.64 4.27 -1.51
CA LEU A 22 16.88 4.23 -0.72
C LEU A 22 17.98 3.44 -1.42
N LYS A 23 17.60 2.48 -2.28
CA LYS A 23 18.53 1.71 -3.10
C LYS A 23 17.86 1.33 -4.41
N ASP A 24 18.61 1.50 -5.49
CA ASP A 24 18.28 1.01 -6.81
C ASP A 24 19.58 0.67 -7.54
N SER A 25 19.91 -0.61 -7.62
CA SER A 25 21.20 -1.06 -8.17
C SER A 25 21.02 -2.39 -8.89
N VAL A 26 21.84 -2.65 -9.92
CA VAL A 26 21.89 -3.95 -10.59
C VAL A 26 22.99 -4.81 -9.98
N ASN A 27 22.68 -6.07 -9.68
CA ASN A 27 23.62 -7.10 -9.26
C ASN A 27 23.40 -8.37 -10.09
N GLY A 28 24.28 -8.59 -11.07
CA GLY A 28 24.11 -9.64 -12.08
C GLY A 28 22.80 -9.48 -12.84
N ASN A 29 21.98 -10.55 -12.85
CA ASN A 29 20.69 -10.56 -13.54
C ASN A 29 19.53 -10.00 -12.69
N PHE A 30 19.82 -9.40 -11.53
CA PHE A 30 18.80 -8.85 -10.64
C PHE A 30 18.98 -7.36 -10.40
N ARG A 31 17.88 -6.61 -10.45
CA ARG A 31 17.76 -5.27 -9.89
C ARG A 31 17.36 -5.38 -8.42
N VAL A 32 18.15 -4.79 -7.54
CA VAL A 32 17.98 -4.79 -6.09
C VAL A 32 17.45 -3.43 -5.65
N LEU A 33 16.32 -3.44 -4.95
CA LEU A 33 15.54 -2.26 -4.61
C LEU A 33 15.32 -2.19 -3.10
N LYS A 34 15.45 -0.98 -2.55
CA LYS A 34 14.99 -0.62 -1.21
C LYS A 34 14.15 0.64 -1.29
N ILE A 35 12.87 0.53 -0.93
CA ILE A 35 11.88 1.60 -1.05
C ILE A 35 11.38 1.95 0.35
N LYS A 36 11.38 3.23 0.70
CA LYS A 36 10.81 3.76 1.93
C LYS A 36 9.50 4.48 1.61
N ILE A 37 8.44 4.12 2.31
CA ILE A 37 7.12 4.74 2.23
C ILE A 37 6.85 5.40 3.59
N SER A 38 6.87 6.72 3.61
CA SER A 38 6.68 7.53 4.83
C SER A 38 5.28 8.12 4.85
N PRO A 39 4.50 7.93 5.93
CA PRO A 39 3.24 8.64 6.10
C PRO A 39 3.48 10.14 6.26
N ASN A 40 2.66 10.94 5.60
CA ASN A 40 2.65 12.41 5.74
C ASN A 40 1.40 12.92 6.50
N ARG A 41 0.60 11.99 7.02
CA ARG A 41 -0.60 12.20 7.84
C ARG A 41 -0.88 10.91 8.63
N ASN A 42 -1.84 10.95 9.53
CA ASN A 42 -2.25 9.74 10.23
C ASN A 42 -2.89 8.73 9.26
N VAL A 43 -2.34 7.53 9.20
CA VAL A 43 -2.79 6.48 8.29
C VAL A 43 -2.80 5.14 9.00
N ASN A 44 -3.67 4.24 8.58
CA ASN A 44 -3.89 2.98 9.28
C ASN A 44 -3.27 1.81 8.52
N ARG A 45 -3.27 1.85 7.18
CA ARG A 45 -2.89 0.69 6.38
C ARG A 45 -2.32 1.06 5.02
N TYR A 46 -1.27 0.34 4.64
CA TYR A 46 -0.75 0.28 3.28
C TYR A 46 -1.03 -1.09 2.66
N ASP A 47 -1.66 -1.10 1.49
CA ASP A 47 -1.72 -2.27 0.62
C ASP A 47 -0.80 -2.05 -0.58
N ILE A 48 0.20 -2.93 -0.71
CA ILE A 48 1.19 -2.88 -1.77
C ILE A 48 0.85 -3.93 -2.83
N PHE A 49 0.84 -3.49 -4.08
CA PHE A 49 0.55 -4.31 -5.24
C PHE A 49 1.72 -4.25 -6.20
N ALA A 50 1.93 -5.35 -6.92
CA ALA A 50 2.86 -5.43 -8.03
C ALA A 50 2.22 -6.26 -9.15
N ASN A 51 2.52 -5.94 -10.40
CA ASN A 51 2.03 -6.69 -11.56
C ASN A 51 2.33 -8.19 -11.42
N LYS A 52 1.39 -9.08 -11.77
CA LYS A 52 1.60 -10.55 -11.63
C LYS A 52 2.81 -11.08 -12.40
N LYS A 53 3.15 -10.43 -13.53
CA LYS A 53 4.30 -10.80 -14.36
C LYS A 53 5.64 -10.37 -13.76
N MET A 54 5.64 -9.46 -12.78
CA MET A 54 6.85 -9.02 -12.08
C MET A 54 7.22 -10.06 -11.02
N GLU A 55 8.31 -10.78 -11.27
CA GLU A 55 8.84 -11.73 -10.30
C GLU A 55 9.55 -10.99 -9.17
N ILE A 56 9.28 -11.38 -7.93
CA ILE A 56 9.82 -10.71 -6.74
C ILE A 56 10.57 -11.75 -5.92
N TYR A 57 11.79 -11.42 -5.55
CA TYR A 57 12.69 -12.25 -4.76
C TYR A 57 13.10 -11.51 -3.49
N ASN A 58 13.34 -12.28 -2.43
CA ASN A 58 13.89 -11.80 -1.16
C ASN A 58 13.12 -10.61 -0.55
N LEU A 59 11.79 -10.63 -0.67
CA LEU A 59 10.94 -9.57 -0.13
C LEU A 59 11.02 -9.54 1.40
N THR A 60 11.34 -8.37 1.94
CA THR A 60 11.23 -8.05 3.36
C THR A 60 10.51 -6.71 3.55
N ALA A 61 9.79 -6.60 4.66
CA ALA A 61 9.15 -5.38 5.13
C ALA A 61 9.73 -5.04 6.51
N ASN A 62 10.34 -3.87 6.66
CA ASN A 62 11.08 -3.45 7.86
C ASN A 62 12.08 -4.52 8.31
N SER A 63 12.84 -5.08 7.37
CA SER A 63 13.81 -6.17 7.59
C SER A 63 13.20 -7.50 8.03
N VAL A 64 11.88 -7.63 8.11
CA VAL A 64 11.19 -8.88 8.46
C VAL A 64 10.72 -9.59 7.20
N ARG A 65 10.97 -10.90 7.12
CA ARG A 65 10.48 -11.79 6.07
C ARG A 65 9.18 -12.47 6.53
N ASN A 66 8.26 -12.70 5.60
CA ASN A 66 7.03 -13.44 5.90
C ASN A 66 7.36 -14.89 6.31
N ILE A 67 6.84 -15.33 7.46
CA ILE A 67 7.05 -16.67 8.02
C ILE A 67 6.60 -17.81 7.09
N ASN A 68 5.59 -17.56 6.27
CA ASN A 68 5.03 -18.55 5.35
C ASN A 68 5.81 -18.65 4.03
N GLN A 69 6.76 -17.75 3.79
CA GLN A 69 7.53 -17.70 2.56
C GLN A 69 8.75 -18.63 2.65
N LYS A 70 8.55 -19.89 2.23
CA LYS A 70 9.61 -20.93 2.22
C LYS A 70 10.71 -20.68 1.18
N THR A 71 10.39 -20.07 0.04
CA THR A 71 11.33 -19.84 -1.06
C THR A 71 11.71 -18.36 -1.18
N ASN A 72 12.90 -18.08 -1.73
CA ASN A 72 13.33 -16.70 -1.99
C ASN A 72 12.39 -15.98 -2.97
N LYS A 73 11.85 -16.68 -3.97
CA LYS A 73 10.77 -16.18 -4.83
C LYS A 73 9.48 -16.04 -4.02
N LEU A 74 8.84 -14.88 -4.11
CA LEU A 74 7.52 -14.64 -3.52
C LEU A 74 6.46 -15.39 -4.32
N GLN A 75 5.83 -16.37 -3.69
CA GLN A 75 4.71 -17.11 -4.27
C GLN A 75 3.42 -16.33 -4.02
N ARG A 76 2.70 -15.95 -5.09
CA ARG A 76 1.45 -15.19 -4.99
C ARG A 76 0.50 -15.53 -6.13
N LYS A 77 -0.81 -15.58 -5.82
CA LYS A 77 -1.89 -15.76 -6.81
C LYS A 77 -2.40 -14.39 -7.32
N ASP A 78 -2.17 -13.35 -6.53
CA ASP A 78 -2.78 -12.04 -6.68
C ASP A 78 -1.70 -10.98 -6.93
N GLU A 79 -2.11 -9.77 -7.31
CA GLU A 79 -1.20 -8.64 -7.45
C GLU A 79 -0.73 -8.08 -6.10
N ARG A 80 -1.52 -8.26 -5.05
CA ARG A 80 -1.18 -7.79 -3.71
C ARG A 80 -0.01 -8.59 -3.14
N ILE A 81 1.02 -7.90 -2.66
CA ILE A 81 2.22 -8.52 -2.07
C ILE A 81 2.33 -8.31 -0.56
N LEU A 82 1.72 -7.23 -0.05
CA LEU A 82 1.76 -6.89 1.37
C LEU A 82 0.53 -6.09 1.77
N SER A 83 -0.03 -6.42 2.93
CA SER A 83 -0.93 -5.55 3.69
C SER A 83 -0.22 -5.23 5.00
N TYR A 84 0.11 -3.96 5.22
CA TYR A 84 0.89 -3.49 6.36
C TYR A 84 0.05 -2.51 7.18
N TYR A 85 -0.10 -2.78 8.47
CA TYR A 85 -0.73 -1.86 9.40
C TYR A 85 0.33 -0.89 9.93
N VAL A 86 0.07 0.40 9.75
CA VAL A 86 0.99 1.45 10.18
C VAL A 86 0.81 1.64 11.69
N VAL A 87 1.92 1.60 12.42
CA VAL A 87 1.99 1.81 13.87
C VAL A 87 2.87 3.04 14.11
N ASP A 88 2.42 3.93 14.99
CA ASP A 88 3.11 5.16 15.39
C ASP A 88 3.54 6.06 14.21
N ASN A 89 2.84 5.99 13.07
CA ASN A 89 3.21 6.67 11.82
C ASN A 89 4.67 6.42 11.41
N LEU A 90 5.21 5.24 11.73
CA LEU A 90 6.54 4.85 11.30
C LEU A 90 6.56 4.49 9.81
N PRO A 91 7.65 4.80 9.08
CA PRO A 91 7.78 4.43 7.68
C PRO A 91 7.81 2.92 7.46
N LEU A 92 7.31 2.50 6.30
CA LEU A 92 7.48 1.15 5.78
C LEU A 92 8.69 1.11 4.85
N GLU A 93 9.67 0.25 5.15
CA GLU A 93 10.80 -0.06 4.28
C GLU A 93 10.60 -1.42 3.60
N LEU A 94 10.47 -1.42 2.29
CA LEU A 94 10.42 -2.62 1.47
C LEU A 94 11.78 -2.88 0.85
N SER A 95 12.33 -4.08 1.02
CA SER A 95 13.54 -4.52 0.32
C SER A 95 13.23 -5.78 -0.48
N PHE A 96 13.65 -5.82 -1.74
CA PHE A 96 13.45 -6.97 -2.63
C PHE A 96 14.36 -6.89 -3.85
N SER A 97 14.37 -7.96 -4.64
CA SER A 97 15.01 -7.98 -5.95
C SER A 97 14.06 -8.48 -7.03
N ILE A 98 14.24 -8.00 -8.25
CA ILE A 98 13.52 -8.46 -9.45
C ILE A 98 14.53 -8.78 -10.55
N PRO A 99 14.24 -9.73 -11.46
CA PRO A 99 15.08 -9.93 -12.64
C PRO A 99 15.17 -8.64 -13.46
N THR A 100 16.32 -8.36 -14.05
CA THR A 100 16.55 -7.14 -14.87
C THR A 100 15.67 -7.08 -16.12
N SER A 101 15.18 -8.23 -16.59
CA SER A 101 14.21 -8.34 -17.69
C SER A 101 12.78 -7.96 -17.30
N ASN A 102 12.45 -7.88 -16.00
CA ASN A 102 11.12 -7.51 -15.55
C ASN A 102 10.92 -5.99 -15.54
N VAL A 103 9.75 -5.56 -16.00
CA VAL A 103 9.30 -4.17 -15.84
C VAL A 103 8.88 -3.92 -14.40
N PHE A 104 9.43 -2.87 -13.79
CA PHE A 104 9.02 -2.40 -12.47
C PHE A 104 7.61 -1.78 -12.53
N ASP A 105 6.63 -2.45 -11.93
CA ASP A 105 5.24 -2.03 -11.95
C ASP A 105 4.57 -2.33 -10.61
N MET A 106 4.56 -1.32 -9.74
CA MET A 106 4.04 -1.41 -8.38
C MET A 106 3.09 -0.27 -8.05
N HIS A 107 2.10 -0.55 -7.21
CA HIS A 107 1.12 0.43 -6.75
C HIS A 107 0.94 0.33 -5.25
N LEU A 108 0.63 1.48 -4.65
CA LEU A 108 0.28 1.61 -3.24
C LEU A 108 -1.19 2.06 -3.16
N ILE A 109 -1.93 1.43 -2.25
CA ILE A 109 -3.17 1.98 -1.70
C ILE A 109 -2.92 2.28 -0.23
N GLU A 110 -2.94 3.57 0.12
CA GLU A 110 -2.97 4.03 1.50
C GLU A 110 -4.43 4.16 1.95
N SER A 111 -4.72 3.69 3.15
CA SER A 111 -6.03 3.79 3.79
C SER A 111 -5.91 4.45 5.17
N SER A 112 -6.78 5.43 5.42
CA SER A 112 -7.02 5.99 6.76
C SER A 112 -8.51 5.85 7.11
N PHE A 113 -8.84 5.66 8.38
CA PHE A 113 -10.20 5.36 8.86
C PHE A 113 -10.93 6.57 9.47
N ASP A 114 -10.54 7.76 9.01
CA ASP A 114 -10.95 9.08 9.51
C ASP A 114 -11.95 9.77 8.57
N LEU A 115 -12.61 9.07 7.64
CA LEU A 115 -13.51 9.67 6.65
C LEU A 115 -14.62 10.53 7.28
N LEU A 116 -15.17 10.09 8.41
CA LEU A 116 -16.27 10.78 9.11
C LEU A 116 -15.80 11.93 10.01
N GLU A 117 -14.48 12.07 10.18
CA GLU A 117 -13.84 13.10 11.01
C GLU A 117 -13.11 14.15 10.16
N GLU A 118 -12.78 13.79 8.91
CA GLU A 118 -12.09 14.64 7.96
C GLU A 118 -12.94 15.84 7.53
N LYS A 119 -12.50 17.04 7.94
CA LYS A 119 -13.20 18.31 7.73
C LYS A 119 -13.35 18.68 6.26
N ASN A 120 -12.49 18.15 5.40
CA ASN A 120 -12.55 18.35 3.96
C ASN A 120 -13.77 17.67 3.32
N PHE A 121 -14.45 16.76 4.04
CA PHE A 121 -15.65 16.11 3.55
C PHE A 121 -16.88 16.55 4.35
N ASN A 122 -17.93 16.99 3.65
CA ASN A 122 -19.23 17.21 4.26
C ASN A 122 -20.04 15.89 4.30
N ILE A 123 -19.57 14.94 5.09
CA ILE A 123 -20.21 13.63 5.29
C ILE A 123 -20.82 13.59 6.69
N GLY A 124 -22.13 13.31 6.75
CA GLY A 124 -22.83 13.15 8.03
C GLY A 124 -22.31 11.93 8.79
N LYS A 125 -22.21 12.07 10.13
CA LYS A 125 -21.89 10.94 11.00
C LYS A 125 -22.94 9.84 10.88
N ARG A 126 -22.55 8.61 11.21
CA ARG A 126 -23.50 7.51 11.34
C ARG A 126 -24.56 7.82 12.37
N GLN A 127 -25.77 7.31 12.14
CA GLN A 127 -26.79 7.25 13.16
C GLN A 127 -26.33 6.30 14.28
N ASN A 128 -26.75 6.56 15.51
CA ASN A 128 -26.31 5.78 16.68
C ASN A 128 -26.70 4.29 16.63
N TRP A 129 -27.73 3.92 15.87
CA TRP A 129 -28.16 2.53 15.66
C TRP A 129 -27.44 1.83 14.49
N MET A 130 -26.53 2.49 13.78
CA MET A 130 -25.80 1.89 12.66
C MET A 130 -24.47 1.30 13.12
N THR A 131 -24.35 -0.03 13.03
CA THR A 131 -23.11 -0.75 13.32
C THR A 131 -22.27 -0.94 12.05
N PRO A 132 -20.97 -0.59 12.06
CA PRO A 132 -20.06 -0.92 10.97
C PRO A 132 -19.97 -2.43 10.75
N VAL A 133 -19.95 -2.85 9.48
CA VAL A 133 -19.75 -4.27 9.16
C VAL A 133 -18.32 -4.66 9.51
N PRO A 134 -18.11 -5.68 10.37
CA PRO A 134 -16.77 -6.07 10.78
C PRO A 134 -15.98 -6.64 9.61
N PHE A 135 -14.65 -6.43 9.63
CA PHE A 135 -13.70 -6.93 8.62
C PHE A 135 -13.87 -6.36 7.20
N VAL A 136 -14.78 -5.41 7.01
CA VAL A 136 -14.93 -4.64 5.78
C VAL A 136 -14.19 -3.32 5.96
N LEU A 137 -13.44 -2.90 4.93
CA LEU A 137 -12.86 -1.57 4.88
C LEU A 137 -13.98 -0.55 4.67
N ASN A 138 -14.41 0.10 5.74
CA ASN A 138 -15.48 1.09 5.79
C ASN A 138 -14.96 2.42 6.36
N ASP A 139 -15.69 3.51 6.09
CA ASP A 139 -15.34 4.87 6.53
C ASP A 139 -13.89 5.27 6.28
N ALA A 140 -13.38 4.85 5.12
CA ALA A 140 -11.98 5.02 4.81
C ALA A 140 -11.76 6.02 3.69
N ILE A 141 -10.74 6.85 3.85
CA ILE A 141 -10.15 7.62 2.77
C ILE A 141 -9.06 6.76 2.14
N LEU A 142 -9.13 6.59 0.82
CA LEU A 142 -8.18 5.79 0.04
C LEU A 142 -7.38 6.66 -0.92
N ILE A 143 -6.05 6.60 -0.82
CA ILE A 143 -5.15 7.19 -1.80
C ILE A 143 -4.51 6.06 -2.60
N LYS A 144 -4.82 5.99 -3.90
CA LYS A 144 -4.19 5.06 -4.84
C LYS A 144 -3.11 5.79 -5.63
N MET A 145 -1.91 5.22 -5.67
CA MET A 145 -0.78 5.77 -6.41
C MET A 145 0.10 4.69 -7.02
N LYS A 146 0.84 5.05 -8.08
CA LYS A 146 1.88 4.19 -8.65
C LYS A 146 3.20 4.53 -7.96
N ILE A 147 3.93 3.50 -7.55
CA ILE A 147 5.29 3.63 -7.03
C ILE A 147 6.20 3.81 -8.25
N ARG A 148 6.89 4.95 -8.33
CA ARG A 148 7.82 5.28 -9.41
C ARG A 148 9.01 6.01 -8.80
N ASN A 149 10.18 5.77 -9.38
CA ASN A 149 11.37 6.58 -9.15
C ASN A 149 11.29 7.86 -9.97
#